data_AF-A0A091MUV0-F1
#
_entry.id   AF-A0A091MUV0-F1
#
_cell.length_a   1.000
_cell.length_b   1.000
_cell.length_c   1.000
_cell.angle_alpha   90.00
_cell.angle_beta   90.00
_cell.angle_gamma   90.00
#
_symmetry.space_group_name_H-M   'P 1'
#
loop_
_entity.id
_entity.type
_entity.pdbx_description
1 polymer ?
#
loop_
_entity_poly.entity_id
_entity_poly.type
_entity_poly.pdbx_seq_one_letter_code
_entity_poly.pdbx_strand_id
1 'polypeptide(L)'
;FADETLKLLKELTSRKSLQVPNIYYHLPHLLKNEGSLQPSVQVGLGRTGVSIVMGIPTVKRKVKSYLTETLHSLIDKLSPEEKLDCVMVVFIGETDLDYVNGVVASLEKEFSTEINSGLVEVIAPPATYYPDLSNLKETFGDSKERVRWRTKQNLDYCFLMMYAQKKGVYYIQLEDDIVVKQNYFSTIKNFALQLASEDWMILEFSQLGFIGKMFQSPDITLIVEFIFMFYKEKPIDWLLDHILWVKVCNPEKDAKHCDRQKSNLRIRFRPSLFQHVGLHSSLAGKIQKLTDKDFLKPLLHKIHVNPPAEVSTSLKVYQGHTLEKTYVGEDFFWAVTPVAGDYILFKFDKPVNVER
;
A
#
# COMPACT_ATOMS: atom_id res chain seq x y z
N PHE A 1 -21.31 3.88 -30.46
CA PHE A 1 -21.10 3.34 -29.11
C PHE A 1 -21.25 4.36 -27.97
N ALA A 2 -20.72 5.60 -28.05
CA ALA A 2 -20.83 6.58 -26.95
C ALA A 2 -22.25 7.17 -26.73
N ASP A 3 -23.00 7.45 -27.80
CA ASP A 3 -24.29 8.16 -27.71
C ASP A 3 -25.44 7.29 -27.17
N GLU A 4 -25.49 6.00 -27.58
CA GLU A 4 -26.44 5.03 -27.03
C GLU A 4 -26.18 4.75 -25.55
N THR A 5 -24.91 4.70 -25.13
CA THR A 5 -24.54 4.47 -23.73
C THR A 5 -24.96 5.66 -22.87
N LEU A 6 -24.74 6.89 -23.34
CA LEU A 6 -25.20 8.12 -22.68
C LEU A 6 -26.73 8.23 -22.59
N LYS A 7 -27.43 7.83 -23.65
CA LYS A 7 -28.90 7.79 -23.69
C LYS A 7 -29.46 6.75 -22.71
N LEU A 8 -28.87 5.54 -22.69
CA LEU A 8 -29.22 4.48 -21.76
C LEU A 8 -28.95 4.90 -20.30
N LEU A 9 -27.83 5.57 -20.03
CA LEU A 9 -27.51 6.05 -18.68
C LEU A 9 -28.49 7.13 -18.22
N LYS A 10 -28.91 8.04 -19.10
CA LYS A 10 -29.97 9.03 -18.82
C LYS A 10 -31.32 8.36 -18.56
N GLU A 11 -31.70 7.37 -19.36
CA GLU A 11 -32.94 6.62 -19.14
C GLU A 11 -32.93 5.85 -17.82
N LEU A 12 -31.84 5.12 -17.52
CA LEU A 12 -31.68 4.37 -16.26
C LEU A 12 -31.65 5.28 -15.04
N THR A 13 -31.00 6.44 -15.10
CA THR A 13 -30.95 7.41 -13.99
C THR A 13 -32.24 8.21 -13.82
N SER A 14 -33.05 8.34 -14.88
CA SER A 14 -34.37 8.97 -14.84
C SER A 14 -35.48 8.05 -14.29
N ARG A 15 -35.36 6.73 -14.51
CA ARG A 15 -36.25 5.70 -13.95
C ARG A 15 -35.84 5.38 -12.51
N LYS A 16 -36.01 6.35 -11.60
CA LYS A 16 -35.63 6.23 -10.18
C LYS A 16 -36.58 5.35 -9.37
N SER A 17 -36.66 4.06 -9.67
CA SER A 17 -37.30 3.09 -8.75
C SER A 17 -36.36 2.62 -7.64
N LEU A 18 -35.03 2.66 -7.87
CA LEU A 18 -34.02 2.20 -6.94
C LEU A 18 -33.11 3.36 -6.48
N GLN A 19 -32.77 3.37 -5.19
CA GLN A 19 -31.69 4.19 -4.65
C GLN A 19 -30.40 3.37 -4.67
N VAL A 20 -29.44 3.77 -5.51
CA VAL A 20 -28.13 3.08 -5.62
C VAL A 20 -27.21 3.59 -4.50
N PRO A 21 -26.60 2.71 -3.70
CA PRO A 21 -25.61 3.09 -2.70
C PRO A 21 -24.47 3.88 -3.33
N ASN A 22 -24.00 4.90 -2.61
CA ASN A 22 -22.83 5.69 -2.99
C ASN A 22 -22.25 6.34 -1.72
N ILE A 23 -21.15 7.08 -1.88
CA ILE A 23 -20.48 7.76 -0.76
C ILE A 23 -21.42 8.64 0.08
N TYR A 24 -22.44 9.26 -0.53
CA TYR A 24 -23.41 10.12 0.17
C TYR A 24 -24.34 9.34 1.10
N TYR A 25 -24.46 8.02 0.95
CA TYR A 25 -25.18 7.19 1.92
C TYR A 25 -24.42 7.10 3.25
N HIS A 26 -23.09 6.97 3.18
CA HIS A 26 -22.22 6.88 4.36
C HIS A 26 -21.86 8.26 4.93
N LEU A 27 -21.74 9.26 4.06
CA LEU A 27 -21.31 10.63 4.37
C LEU A 27 -22.29 11.65 3.75
N PRO A 28 -23.55 11.72 4.23
CA PRO A 28 -24.57 12.59 3.63
C PRO A 28 -24.28 14.08 3.74
N HIS A 29 -23.41 14.49 4.68
CA HIS A 29 -22.99 15.89 4.81
C HIS A 29 -22.19 16.39 3.61
N LEU A 30 -21.60 15.50 2.80
CA LEU A 30 -20.89 15.89 1.58
C LEU A 30 -21.82 16.54 0.55
N LEU A 31 -23.13 16.26 0.59
CA LEU A 31 -24.12 16.91 -0.29
C LEU A 31 -24.34 18.40 0.05
N LYS A 32 -23.87 18.85 1.21
CA LYS A 32 -24.02 20.25 1.63
C LYS A 32 -23.02 21.18 0.94
N ASN A 33 -21.95 20.66 0.35
CA ASN A 33 -20.92 21.46 -0.31
C ASN A 33 -20.37 20.73 -1.55
N GLU A 34 -20.45 21.35 -2.73
CA GLU A 34 -19.99 20.74 -3.98
C GLU A 34 -18.49 20.40 -3.98
N GLY A 35 -17.68 21.20 -3.26
CA GLY A 35 -16.24 20.99 -3.13
C GLY A 35 -15.82 19.92 -2.12
N SER A 36 -16.74 19.24 -1.43
CA SER A 36 -16.40 18.29 -0.35
C SER A 36 -15.53 17.09 -0.77
N LEU A 37 -15.45 16.79 -2.06
CA LEU A 37 -14.62 15.71 -2.63
C LEU A 37 -13.49 16.22 -3.53
N GLN A 38 -13.23 17.54 -3.51
CA GLN A 38 -12.12 18.15 -4.22
C GLN A 38 -11.04 18.57 -3.21
N PRO A 39 -9.75 18.31 -3.48
CA PRO A 39 -8.70 18.78 -2.59
C PRO A 39 -8.77 20.30 -2.41
N SER A 40 -8.64 20.77 -1.16
CA SER A 40 -8.55 22.21 -0.86
C SER A 40 -7.20 22.80 -1.28
N VAL A 41 -6.18 21.95 -1.28
CA VAL A 41 -4.86 22.21 -1.84
C VAL A 41 -4.49 21.05 -2.74
N GLN A 42 -3.95 21.36 -3.92
CA GLN A 42 -3.44 20.39 -4.87
C GLN A 42 -2.24 20.99 -5.60
N VAL A 43 -1.06 20.42 -5.37
CA VAL A 43 0.20 20.81 -5.97
C VAL A 43 0.81 19.62 -6.70
N GLY A 44 1.33 19.84 -7.90
CA GLY A 44 1.93 18.82 -8.76
C GLY A 44 1.23 18.71 -10.12
N LEU A 45 1.78 17.86 -11.00
CA LEU A 45 1.39 17.80 -12.41
C LEU A 45 0.22 16.85 -12.72
N GLY A 46 -0.31 16.14 -11.71
CA GLY A 46 -1.42 15.21 -11.93
C GLY A 46 -1.02 14.00 -12.78
N ARG A 47 0.20 13.49 -12.66
CA ARG A 47 0.73 12.41 -13.50
C ARG A 47 -0.09 11.13 -13.33
N THR A 48 -0.28 10.42 -14.43
CA THR A 48 -1.02 9.14 -14.51
C THR A 48 -0.28 8.17 -15.43
N GLY A 49 -0.72 6.90 -15.46
CA GLY A 49 -0.14 5.86 -16.31
C GLY A 49 1.15 5.24 -15.75
N VAL A 50 1.40 5.40 -14.45
CA VAL A 50 2.57 4.80 -13.77
C VAL A 50 2.29 3.39 -13.29
N SER A 51 3.33 2.59 -13.05
CA SER A 51 3.13 1.24 -12.47
C SER A 51 2.64 1.31 -11.02
N ILE A 52 3.24 2.17 -10.18
CA ILE A 52 2.96 2.20 -8.73
C ILE A 52 2.69 3.62 -8.24
N VAL A 53 1.58 3.80 -7.54
CA VAL A 53 1.24 5.03 -6.81
C VAL A 53 1.50 4.82 -5.32
N MET A 54 2.33 5.66 -4.71
CA MET A 54 2.68 5.61 -3.29
C MET A 54 1.90 6.67 -2.52
N GLY A 55 0.95 6.24 -1.69
CA GLY A 55 0.19 7.14 -0.83
C GLY A 55 0.88 7.37 0.50
N ILE A 56 1.19 8.63 0.84
CA ILE A 56 1.93 9.02 2.04
C ILE A 56 1.11 10.05 2.83
N PRO A 57 0.28 9.64 3.80
CA PRO A 57 -0.46 10.56 4.64
C PRO A 57 0.42 11.11 5.75
N THR A 58 0.27 12.40 6.02
CA THR A 58 0.92 13.11 7.11
C THR A 58 -0.12 13.92 7.90
N VAL A 59 0.10 14.02 9.21
CA VAL A 59 -0.74 14.81 10.12
C VAL A 59 0.15 15.60 11.08
N LYS A 60 -0.39 16.66 11.65
CA LYS A 60 0.36 17.56 12.54
C LYS A 60 0.78 16.82 13.81
N ARG A 61 2.10 16.61 13.97
CA ARG A 61 2.72 16.12 15.21
C ARG A 61 3.16 17.29 16.09
N LYS A 62 3.04 17.13 17.41
CA LYS A 62 3.46 18.16 18.38
C LYS A 62 4.99 18.31 18.51
N VAL A 63 5.73 17.22 18.26
CA VAL A 63 7.16 17.15 18.61
C VAL A 63 8.05 17.30 17.38
N LYS A 64 7.87 16.45 16.37
CA LYS A 64 8.72 16.41 15.17
C LYS A 64 7.89 15.91 13.98
N SER A 65 8.15 16.48 12.79
CA SER A 65 7.73 15.89 11.51
C SER A 65 8.81 14.93 11.01
N TYR A 66 8.40 13.81 10.41
CA TYR A 66 9.29 12.81 9.79
C TYR A 66 9.16 12.78 8.26
N LEU A 67 8.27 13.60 7.71
CA LEU A 67 7.87 13.56 6.30
C LEU A 67 9.05 13.80 5.36
N THR A 68 9.88 14.80 5.65
CA THR A 68 11.04 15.15 4.82
C THR A 68 12.04 14.01 4.78
N GLU A 69 12.35 13.40 5.93
CA GLU A 69 13.27 12.26 5.99
C GLU A 69 12.70 11.02 5.28
N THR A 70 11.40 10.78 5.38
CA THR A 70 10.72 9.70 4.66
C THR A 70 10.79 9.91 3.15
N LEU A 71 10.52 11.13 2.67
CA LEU A 71 10.58 11.46 1.24
C LEU A 71 12.00 11.32 0.69
N HIS A 72 13.02 11.84 1.37
CA HIS A 72 14.43 11.59 1.00
C HIS A 72 14.73 10.10 0.94
N SER A 73 14.33 9.34 1.96
CA SER A 73 14.54 7.89 1.99
C SER A 73 13.93 7.16 0.79
N LEU A 74 12.73 7.59 0.35
CA LEU A 74 12.02 7.03 -0.80
C LEU A 74 12.63 7.46 -2.14
N ILE A 75 12.90 8.76 -2.32
CA ILE A 75 13.31 9.38 -3.59
C ILE A 75 14.76 9.04 -3.92
N ASP A 76 15.66 9.08 -2.94
CA ASP A 76 17.10 8.86 -3.15
C ASP A 76 17.43 7.42 -3.56
N LYS A 77 16.50 6.49 -3.34
CA LYS A 77 16.66 5.06 -3.66
C LYS A 77 15.91 4.64 -4.92
N LEU A 78 15.46 5.60 -5.73
CA LEU A 78 14.89 5.37 -7.05
C LEU A 78 15.90 5.65 -8.15
N SER A 79 15.97 4.78 -9.16
CA SER A 79 16.64 5.08 -10.42
C SER A 79 15.87 6.16 -11.22
N PRO A 80 16.51 6.82 -12.21
CA PRO A 80 15.82 7.76 -13.09
C PRO A 80 14.59 7.15 -13.80
N GLU A 81 14.67 5.90 -14.22
CA GLU A 81 13.57 5.16 -14.85
C GLU A 81 12.44 4.87 -13.85
N GLU A 82 12.79 4.47 -12.63
CA GLU A 82 11.82 4.22 -11.57
C GLU A 82 11.10 5.51 -11.15
N LYS A 83 11.78 6.67 -11.17
CA LYS A 83 11.16 8.00 -10.94
C LYS A 83 10.14 8.38 -12.01
N LEU A 84 10.23 7.84 -13.23
CA LEU A 84 9.24 8.05 -14.28
C LEU A 84 8.03 7.11 -14.15
N ASP A 85 8.20 5.99 -13.45
CA ASP A 85 7.23 4.90 -13.37
C ASP A 85 6.51 4.81 -12.01
N CYS A 86 6.58 5.86 -11.21
CA CYS A 86 5.86 5.93 -9.93
C CYS A 86 5.33 7.33 -9.65
N VAL A 87 4.33 7.49 -8.79
CA VAL A 87 3.92 8.82 -8.27
C VAL A 87 3.80 8.73 -6.76
N MET A 88 4.37 9.69 -6.05
CA MET A 88 4.21 9.83 -4.61
C MET A 88 3.15 10.88 -4.32
N VAL A 89 2.04 10.48 -3.73
CA VAL A 89 0.97 11.40 -3.30
C VAL A 89 1.08 11.63 -1.80
N VAL A 90 1.56 12.81 -1.44
CA VAL A 90 1.60 13.28 -0.05
C VAL A 90 0.24 13.87 0.31
N PHE A 91 -0.44 13.25 1.26
CA PHE A 91 -1.73 13.73 1.76
C PHE A 91 -1.56 14.40 3.12
N ILE A 92 -1.75 15.72 3.18
CA ILE A 92 -1.74 16.47 4.42
C ILE A 92 -3.14 16.38 5.02
N GLY A 93 -3.32 15.49 6.01
CA GLY A 93 -4.59 15.25 6.68
C GLY A 93 -4.98 16.35 7.68
N GLU A 94 -4.80 17.61 7.32
CA GLU A 94 -5.14 18.77 8.14
C GLU A 94 -6.06 19.73 7.36
N THR A 95 -6.88 20.47 8.09
CA THR A 95 -7.85 21.42 7.50
C THR A 95 -7.50 22.88 7.80
N ASP A 96 -6.52 23.12 8.66
CA ASP A 96 -5.95 24.44 8.96
C ASP A 96 -5.06 24.86 7.78
N LEU A 97 -5.56 25.77 6.96
CA LEU A 97 -4.88 26.19 5.72
C LEU A 97 -3.52 26.85 5.98
N ASP A 98 -3.34 27.54 7.11
CA ASP A 98 -2.04 28.15 7.43
C ASP A 98 -0.99 27.07 7.69
N TYR A 99 -1.37 26.01 8.43
CA TYR A 99 -0.51 24.86 8.62
C TYR A 99 -0.25 24.10 7.32
N VAL A 100 -1.30 23.83 6.54
CA VAL A 100 -1.18 23.12 5.25
C VAL A 100 -0.23 23.86 4.31
N ASN A 101 -0.44 25.17 4.13
CA ASN A 101 0.42 26.01 3.27
C ASN A 101 1.86 26.07 3.80
N GLY A 102 2.05 26.05 5.12
CA GLY A 102 3.39 25.95 5.71
C GLY A 102 4.10 24.65 5.37
N VAL A 103 3.39 23.51 5.38
CA VAL A 103 3.95 22.21 4.96
C VAL A 103 4.23 22.21 3.46
N VAL A 104 3.30 22.70 2.64
CA VAL A 104 3.48 22.81 1.18
C VAL A 104 4.71 23.64 0.85
N ALA A 105 4.84 24.85 1.41
CA ALA A 105 6.00 25.71 1.17
C ALA A 105 7.32 25.04 1.57
N SER A 106 7.32 24.26 2.67
CA SER A 106 8.49 23.47 3.07
C SER A 106 8.84 22.38 2.05
N LEU A 107 7.83 21.71 1.49
CA LEU A 107 8.02 20.66 0.48
C LEU A 107 8.45 21.25 -0.86
N GLU A 108 7.88 22.38 -1.28
CA GLU A 108 8.28 23.09 -2.50
C GLU A 108 9.73 23.57 -2.40
N LYS A 109 10.16 24.03 -1.22
CA LYS A 109 11.54 24.44 -1.00
C LYS A 109 12.53 23.28 -1.14
N GLU A 110 12.21 22.12 -0.59
CA GLU A 110 13.13 20.97 -0.52
C GLU A 110 13.06 20.07 -1.77
N PHE A 111 11.85 19.83 -2.31
CA PHE A 111 11.55 18.86 -3.37
C PHE A 111 10.99 19.53 -4.64
N SER A 112 11.40 20.77 -4.93
CA SER A 112 10.94 21.52 -6.12
C SER A 112 11.13 20.73 -7.41
N THR A 113 12.25 20.03 -7.58
CA THR A 113 12.55 19.23 -8.77
C THR A 113 11.57 18.07 -8.92
N GLU A 114 11.27 17.36 -7.83
CA GLU A 114 10.39 16.21 -7.82
C GLU A 114 8.91 16.61 -8.00
N ILE A 115 8.51 17.75 -7.44
CA ILE A 115 7.17 18.33 -7.67
C ILE A 115 7.02 18.77 -9.12
N ASN A 116 8.00 19.52 -9.65
CA ASN A 116 7.98 20.02 -11.02
C ASN A 116 8.12 18.93 -12.09
N SER A 117 8.68 17.77 -11.75
CA SER A 117 8.72 16.59 -12.65
C SER A 117 7.46 15.73 -12.56
N GLY A 118 6.55 16.02 -11.62
CA GLY A 118 5.35 15.21 -11.37
C GLY A 118 5.62 13.90 -10.63
N LEU A 119 6.80 13.75 -10.01
CA LEU A 119 7.10 12.62 -9.12
C LEU A 119 6.36 12.74 -7.78
N VAL A 120 6.34 13.95 -7.22
CA VAL A 120 5.64 14.23 -5.96
C VAL A 120 4.42 15.11 -6.23
N GLU A 121 3.29 14.69 -5.68
CA GLU A 121 2.06 15.49 -5.61
C GLU A 121 1.71 15.72 -4.14
N VAL A 122 1.20 16.90 -3.82
CA VAL A 122 0.75 17.26 -2.47
C VAL A 122 -0.72 17.62 -2.52
N ILE A 123 -1.52 16.97 -1.69
CA ILE A 123 -2.96 17.25 -1.56
C ILE A 123 -3.36 17.46 -0.11
N ALA A 124 -4.40 18.25 0.11
CA ALA A 124 -5.08 18.37 1.40
C ALA A 124 -6.59 18.30 1.22
N PRO A 125 -7.34 17.70 2.16
CA PRO A 125 -8.79 17.63 2.08
C PRO A 125 -9.42 18.98 2.47
N PRO A 126 -10.62 19.29 1.98
CA PRO A 126 -11.41 20.40 2.49
C PRO A 126 -11.98 20.04 3.87
N ALA A 127 -12.18 21.04 4.73
CA ALA A 127 -12.82 20.81 6.03
C ALA A 127 -14.21 20.15 5.91
N THR A 128 -14.92 20.46 4.82
CA THR A 128 -16.24 19.92 4.49
C THR A 128 -16.24 18.45 4.07
N TYR A 129 -15.08 17.82 3.89
CA TYR A 129 -14.97 16.38 3.68
C TYR A 129 -15.31 15.61 4.96
N TYR A 130 -14.86 16.09 6.12
CA TYR A 130 -15.03 15.38 7.38
C TYR A 130 -16.45 15.57 7.94
N PRO A 131 -17.08 14.50 8.45
CA PRO A 131 -18.31 14.62 9.24
C PRO A 131 -18.00 15.24 10.61
N ASP A 132 -19.04 15.56 11.37
CA ASP A 132 -18.89 15.87 12.79
C ASP A 132 -18.36 14.62 13.55
N LEU A 133 -17.16 14.75 14.12
CA LEU A 133 -16.47 13.70 14.88
C LEU A 133 -16.57 13.92 16.41
N SER A 134 -17.40 14.85 16.88
CA SER A 134 -17.56 15.15 18.32
C SER A 134 -18.37 14.08 19.07
N ASN A 135 -19.34 13.47 18.40
CA ASN A 135 -20.32 12.53 18.99
C ASN A 135 -20.05 11.07 18.62
N LEU A 136 -18.78 10.64 18.69
CA LEU A 136 -18.40 9.25 18.43
C LEU A 136 -18.59 8.38 19.68
N LYS A 137 -19.06 7.14 19.47
CA LYS A 137 -19.22 6.14 20.53
C LYS A 137 -17.86 5.57 20.93
N GLU A 138 -17.59 5.50 22.22
CA GLU A 138 -16.41 4.83 22.75
C GLU A 138 -16.51 3.31 22.56
N THR A 139 -15.41 2.69 22.17
CA THR A 139 -15.33 1.25 21.83
C THR A 139 -13.97 0.71 22.25
N PHE A 140 -13.89 -0.58 22.57
CA PHE A 140 -12.63 -1.28 22.91
C PHE A 140 -11.85 -0.67 24.09
N GLY A 141 -12.52 0.10 24.95
CA GLY A 141 -11.87 0.82 26.05
C GLY A 141 -11.02 2.02 25.60
N ASP A 142 -11.13 2.44 24.34
CA ASP A 142 -10.45 3.62 23.82
C ASP A 142 -11.11 4.91 24.33
N SER A 143 -10.30 5.92 24.66
CA SER A 143 -10.80 7.27 24.96
C SER A 143 -11.46 7.92 23.73
N LYS A 144 -12.31 8.93 23.94
CA LYS A 144 -12.89 9.71 22.82
C LYS A 144 -11.84 10.24 21.85
N GLU A 145 -10.69 10.71 22.34
CA GLU A 145 -9.61 11.22 21.50
C GLU A 145 -9.04 10.12 20.59
N ARG A 146 -8.85 8.92 21.13
CA ARG A 146 -8.35 7.78 20.37
C ARG A 146 -9.39 7.30 19.34
N VAL A 147 -10.66 7.26 19.71
CA VAL A 147 -11.77 6.93 18.78
C VAL A 147 -11.86 7.96 17.66
N ARG A 148 -11.80 9.25 17.98
CA ARG A 148 -11.76 10.33 16.98
C ARG A 148 -10.56 10.21 16.06
N TRP A 149 -9.38 9.95 16.62
CA TRP A 149 -8.14 9.77 15.86
C TRP A 149 -8.25 8.61 14.86
N ARG A 150 -8.65 7.40 15.29
CA ARG A 150 -8.78 6.25 14.38
C ARG A 150 -9.89 6.42 13.34
N THR A 151 -10.98 7.11 13.71
CA THR A 151 -12.11 7.38 12.80
C THR A 151 -11.69 8.37 11.71
N LYS A 152 -10.98 9.44 12.08
CA LYS A 152 -10.42 10.39 11.12
C LYS A 152 -9.40 9.72 10.21
N GLN A 153 -8.51 8.90 10.77
CA GLN A 153 -7.49 8.18 10.00
C GLN A 153 -8.09 7.29 8.90
N ASN A 154 -9.18 6.59 9.18
CA ASN A 154 -9.91 5.83 8.16
C ASN A 154 -10.36 6.71 6.99
N LEU A 155 -10.91 7.90 7.28
CA LEU A 155 -11.36 8.85 6.25
C LEU A 155 -10.19 9.46 5.48
N ASP A 156 -9.07 9.73 6.15
CA ASP A 156 -7.83 10.22 5.54
C ASP A 156 -7.33 9.23 4.47
N TYR A 157 -7.24 7.95 4.82
CA TYR A 157 -6.85 6.90 3.89
C TYR A 157 -7.84 6.77 2.72
N CYS A 158 -9.15 6.83 2.97
CA CYS A 158 -10.13 6.80 1.89
C CYS A 158 -9.94 7.97 0.91
N PHE A 159 -9.72 9.19 1.39
CA PHE A 159 -9.51 10.35 0.52
C PHE A 159 -8.30 10.16 -0.38
N LEU A 160 -7.17 9.77 0.22
CA LEU A 160 -5.92 9.51 -0.49
C LEU A 160 -6.07 8.39 -1.53
N MET A 161 -6.68 7.27 -1.15
CA MET A 161 -6.92 6.14 -2.05
C MET A 161 -7.82 6.52 -3.23
N MET A 162 -8.92 7.24 -2.98
CA MET A 162 -9.82 7.72 -4.03
C MET A 162 -9.10 8.64 -5.02
N TYR A 163 -8.26 9.56 -4.52
CA TYR A 163 -7.46 10.44 -5.38
C TYR A 163 -6.42 9.66 -6.20
N ALA A 164 -5.78 8.66 -5.60
CA ALA A 164 -4.71 7.89 -6.21
C ALA A 164 -5.19 6.83 -7.22
N GLN A 165 -6.44 6.36 -7.10
CA GLN A 165 -6.95 5.17 -7.80
C GLN A 165 -6.66 5.15 -9.31
N LYS A 166 -6.85 6.28 -10.00
CA LYS A 166 -6.72 6.35 -11.47
C LYS A 166 -5.30 6.63 -11.96
N LYS A 167 -4.33 6.76 -11.07
CA LYS A 167 -2.98 7.21 -11.43
C LYS A 167 -2.05 6.08 -11.89
N GLY A 168 -2.26 4.85 -11.43
CA GLY A 168 -1.38 3.75 -11.79
C GLY A 168 -2.02 2.37 -11.70
N VAL A 169 -1.23 1.34 -12.00
CA VAL A 169 -1.68 -0.06 -12.00
C VAL A 169 -1.90 -0.57 -10.57
N TYR A 170 -0.98 -0.20 -9.68
CA TYR A 170 -1.00 -0.56 -8.27
C TYR A 170 -0.97 0.68 -7.37
N TYR A 171 -1.61 0.57 -6.21
CA TYR A 171 -1.50 1.54 -5.13
C TYR A 171 -0.81 0.89 -3.93
N ILE A 172 0.16 1.57 -3.31
CA ILE A 172 0.78 1.15 -2.06
C ILE A 172 0.58 2.21 -0.98
N GLN A 173 0.01 1.79 0.15
CA GLN A 173 -0.16 2.62 1.33
C GLN A 173 1.14 2.66 2.13
N LEU A 174 1.64 3.86 2.40
CA LEU A 174 2.79 4.14 3.25
C LEU A 174 2.40 5.04 4.43
N GLU A 175 3.37 5.33 5.29
CA GLU A 175 3.27 6.31 6.39
C GLU A 175 4.41 7.32 6.23
N ASP A 176 4.29 8.48 6.90
CA ASP A 176 5.26 9.59 6.78
C ASP A 176 6.46 9.48 7.73
N ASP A 177 6.63 8.37 8.44
CA ASP A 177 7.71 8.12 9.39
C ASP A 177 8.40 6.77 9.15
N ILE A 178 8.78 6.51 7.91
CA ILE A 178 9.43 5.27 7.48
C ILE A 178 10.80 5.48 6.82
N VAL A 179 11.61 4.45 6.84
CA VAL A 179 12.80 4.32 6.00
C VAL A 179 12.71 3.06 5.14
N VAL A 180 13.30 3.11 3.95
CA VAL A 180 13.17 2.04 2.95
C VAL A 180 14.53 1.44 2.58
N LYS A 181 14.52 0.16 2.18
CA LYS A 181 15.71 -0.52 1.64
C LYS A 181 16.10 0.00 0.26
N GLN A 182 17.36 -0.22 -0.12
CA GLN A 182 17.79 -0.06 -1.49
C GLN A 182 17.01 -1.00 -2.43
N ASN A 183 16.76 -0.55 -3.66
CA ASN A 183 16.03 -1.29 -4.70
C ASN A 183 14.61 -1.72 -4.29
N TYR A 184 13.98 -1.01 -3.34
CA TYR A 184 12.64 -1.36 -2.86
C TYR A 184 11.62 -1.33 -4.01
N PHE A 185 11.72 -0.36 -4.92
CA PHE A 185 10.77 -0.18 -6.00
C PHE A 185 10.77 -1.35 -6.98
N SER A 186 11.91 -1.64 -7.59
CA SER A 186 12.08 -2.81 -8.47
C SER A 186 11.72 -4.12 -7.77
N THR A 187 12.07 -4.28 -6.49
CA THR A 187 11.67 -5.47 -5.71
C THR A 187 10.14 -5.60 -5.60
N ILE A 188 9.44 -4.50 -5.25
CA ILE A 188 7.97 -4.47 -5.15
C ILE A 188 7.33 -4.76 -6.51
N LYS A 189 7.78 -4.07 -7.56
CA LYS A 189 7.23 -4.19 -8.91
C LYS A 189 7.38 -5.61 -9.43
N ASN A 190 8.58 -6.19 -9.31
CA ASN A 190 8.84 -7.55 -9.77
C ASN A 190 8.02 -8.58 -8.99
N PHE A 191 7.90 -8.43 -7.68
CA PHE A 191 7.07 -9.32 -6.86
C PHE A 191 5.59 -9.27 -7.26
N ALA A 192 5.05 -8.08 -7.51
CA ALA A 192 3.67 -7.94 -8.00
C ALA A 192 3.48 -8.55 -9.39
N LEU A 193 4.46 -8.39 -10.29
CA LEU A 193 4.43 -8.98 -11.64
C LEU A 193 4.51 -10.52 -11.61
N GLN A 194 5.32 -11.09 -10.72
CA GLN A 194 5.40 -12.55 -10.53
C GLN A 194 4.06 -13.15 -10.07
N LEU A 195 3.28 -12.39 -9.32
CA LEU A 195 1.97 -12.80 -8.82
C LEU A 195 0.81 -12.31 -9.70
N ALA A 196 1.08 -11.79 -10.91
CA ALA A 196 0.04 -11.20 -11.75
C ALA A 196 -1.03 -12.22 -12.22
N SER A 197 -0.70 -13.51 -12.26
CA SER A 197 -1.64 -14.60 -12.57
C SER A 197 -2.37 -15.16 -11.36
N GLU A 198 -1.94 -14.81 -10.15
CA GLU A 198 -2.51 -15.32 -8.90
C GLU A 198 -3.67 -14.44 -8.42
N ASP A 199 -4.63 -15.06 -7.74
CA ASP A 199 -5.73 -14.35 -7.08
C ASP A 199 -5.27 -13.85 -5.71
N TRP A 200 -4.71 -12.64 -5.67
CA TRP A 200 -4.32 -11.96 -4.43
C TRP A 200 -5.07 -10.64 -4.25
N MET A 201 -5.30 -10.26 -3.00
CA MET A 201 -5.96 -9.01 -2.65
C MET A 201 -5.01 -7.98 -2.04
N ILE A 202 -4.04 -8.43 -1.24
CA ILE A 202 -3.10 -7.55 -0.53
C ILE A 202 -1.70 -8.13 -0.64
N LEU A 203 -0.75 -7.35 -1.18
CA LEU A 203 0.67 -7.65 -1.04
C LEU A 203 1.27 -6.85 0.12
N GLU A 204 1.96 -7.53 1.03
CA GLU A 204 2.55 -6.91 2.21
C GLU A 204 4.08 -6.84 2.13
N PHE A 205 4.62 -5.64 2.32
CA PHE A 205 6.07 -5.39 2.36
C PHE A 205 6.57 -4.93 3.73
N SER A 206 5.68 -4.93 4.74
CA SER A 206 5.97 -4.68 6.15
C SER A 206 4.93 -5.40 7.04
N GLN A 207 5.37 -5.89 8.20
CA GLN A 207 4.47 -6.44 9.23
C GLN A 207 3.74 -5.37 10.01
N LEU A 208 4.24 -4.14 9.98
CA LEU A 208 3.81 -3.08 10.88
C LEU A 208 2.59 -2.37 10.32
N GLY A 209 1.45 -2.55 11.01
CA GLY A 209 0.22 -1.79 10.78
C GLY A 209 -0.15 -1.71 9.31
N PHE A 210 -0.44 -0.50 8.83
CA PHE A 210 -0.89 -0.27 7.46
C PHE A 210 0.24 0.04 6.47
N ILE A 211 1.50 -0.01 6.92
CA ILE A 211 2.67 0.30 6.10
C ILE A 211 2.87 -0.78 5.04
N GLY A 212 3.18 -0.36 3.81
CA GLY A 212 3.60 -1.23 2.73
C GLY A 212 2.53 -2.23 2.32
N LYS A 213 1.24 -1.86 2.41
CA LYS A 213 0.14 -2.66 1.88
C LYS A 213 -0.17 -2.20 0.48
N MET A 214 0.02 -3.09 -0.49
CA MET A 214 -0.22 -2.84 -1.90
C MET A 214 -1.50 -3.53 -2.37
N PHE A 215 -2.21 -2.84 -3.25
CA PHE A 215 -3.48 -3.25 -3.82
C PHE A 215 -3.47 -3.00 -5.33
N GLN A 216 -4.26 -3.77 -6.07
CA GLN A 216 -4.58 -3.42 -7.45
C GLN A 216 -5.48 -2.18 -7.46
N SER A 217 -5.21 -1.22 -8.35
CA SER A 217 -6.01 0.00 -8.43
C SER A 217 -7.52 -0.23 -8.67
N PRO A 218 -7.96 -1.23 -9.47
CA PRO A 218 -9.38 -1.55 -9.59
C PRO A 218 -10.04 -1.96 -8.26
N ASP A 219 -9.30 -2.65 -7.38
CA ASP A 219 -9.83 -3.14 -6.10
C ASP A 219 -9.95 -2.06 -5.03
N ILE A 220 -9.32 -0.90 -5.24
CA ILE A 220 -9.37 0.24 -4.31
C ILE A 220 -10.81 0.66 -4.01
N THR A 221 -11.72 0.61 -4.99
CA THR A 221 -13.13 0.96 -4.77
C THR A 221 -13.78 0.09 -3.70
N LEU A 222 -13.60 -1.23 -3.77
CA LEU A 222 -14.15 -2.17 -2.79
C LEU A 222 -13.60 -1.88 -1.39
N ILE A 223 -12.29 -1.61 -1.29
CA ILE A 223 -11.62 -1.33 -0.02
C ILE A 223 -12.16 -0.03 0.59
N VAL A 224 -12.24 1.04 -0.21
CA VAL A 224 -12.75 2.35 0.22
C VAL A 224 -14.21 2.26 0.67
N GLU A 225 -15.06 1.55 -0.09
CA GLU A 225 -16.47 1.35 0.26
C GLU A 225 -16.61 0.58 1.58
N PHE A 226 -15.82 -0.48 1.77
CA PHE A 226 -15.83 -1.23 3.03
C PHE A 226 -15.39 -0.38 4.21
N ILE A 227 -14.37 0.46 4.03
CA ILE A 227 -13.94 1.38 5.08
C ILE A 227 -15.05 2.39 5.37
N PHE A 228 -15.72 2.98 4.36
CA PHE A 228 -16.84 3.89 4.58
C PHE A 228 -18.03 3.26 5.31
N MET A 229 -18.28 1.96 5.12
CA MET A 229 -19.31 1.26 5.89
C MET A 229 -18.98 1.22 7.39
N PHE A 230 -17.71 1.13 7.77
CA PHE A 230 -17.28 0.81 9.14
C PHE A 230 -16.25 1.78 9.74
N TYR A 231 -16.08 2.98 9.16
CA TYR A 231 -15.00 3.91 9.52
C TYR A 231 -15.06 4.38 10.99
N LYS A 232 -16.24 4.36 11.62
CA LYS A 232 -16.43 4.66 13.05
C LYS A 232 -16.14 3.47 13.96
N GLU A 233 -16.27 2.25 13.42
CA GLU A 233 -16.36 1.04 14.24
C GLU A 233 -14.99 0.49 14.62
N LYS A 234 -14.03 0.44 13.69
CA LYS A 234 -12.70 -0.17 13.93
C LYS A 234 -11.57 0.62 13.27
N PRO A 235 -10.33 0.51 13.77
CA PRO A 235 -9.16 1.03 13.07
C PRO A 235 -8.91 0.28 11.75
N ILE A 236 -8.18 0.93 10.83
CA ILE A 236 -8.00 0.47 9.45
C ILE A 236 -7.44 -0.95 9.33
N ASP A 237 -6.43 -1.29 10.13
CA ASP A 237 -5.76 -2.61 10.09
C ASP A 237 -6.75 -3.74 10.35
N TRP A 238 -7.69 -3.47 11.27
CA TRP A 238 -8.72 -4.44 11.62
C TRP A 238 -9.76 -4.51 10.51
N LEU A 239 -10.15 -3.38 9.93
CA LEU A 239 -11.10 -3.36 8.81
C LEU A 239 -10.57 -4.20 7.63
N LEU A 240 -9.29 -4.06 7.28
CA LEU A 240 -8.69 -4.87 6.22
C LEU A 240 -8.68 -6.37 6.55
N ASP A 241 -8.35 -6.73 7.79
CA ASP A 241 -8.43 -8.13 8.21
C ASP A 241 -9.87 -8.67 8.18
N HIS A 242 -10.86 -7.82 8.47
CA HIS A 242 -12.28 -8.19 8.35
C HIS A 242 -12.72 -8.35 6.90
N ILE A 243 -12.20 -7.56 5.95
CA ILE A 243 -12.46 -7.78 4.52
C ILE A 243 -12.04 -9.20 4.13
N LEU A 244 -10.82 -9.61 4.50
CA LEU A 244 -10.35 -10.95 4.22
C LEU A 244 -11.18 -12.02 4.95
N TRP A 245 -11.54 -11.77 6.21
CA TRP A 245 -12.40 -12.68 6.97
C TRP A 245 -13.73 -12.94 6.24
N VAL A 246 -14.41 -11.86 5.81
CA VAL A 246 -15.69 -11.94 5.10
C VAL A 246 -15.54 -12.68 3.76
N LYS A 247 -14.42 -12.50 3.05
CA LYS A 247 -14.23 -13.11 1.74
C LYS A 247 -13.92 -14.61 1.79
N VAL A 248 -13.14 -15.07 2.78
CA VAL A 248 -12.57 -16.45 2.71
C VAL A 248 -12.68 -17.29 3.97
N CYS A 249 -13.09 -16.72 5.11
CA CYS A 249 -13.20 -17.51 6.33
C CYS A 249 -14.55 -18.21 6.42
N ASN A 250 -14.54 -19.53 6.58
CA ASN A 250 -15.73 -20.32 6.83
C ASN A 250 -16.04 -20.31 8.35
N PRO A 251 -17.20 -19.80 8.80
CA PRO A 251 -17.57 -19.74 10.22
C PRO A 251 -17.66 -21.11 10.91
N GLU A 252 -17.84 -22.20 10.16
CA GLU A 252 -17.92 -23.57 10.67
C GLU A 252 -16.53 -24.22 10.87
N LYS A 253 -15.46 -23.53 10.48
CA LYS A 253 -14.08 -24.04 10.60
C LYS A 253 -13.27 -23.27 11.63
N ASP A 254 -12.14 -23.85 12.01
CA ASP A 254 -11.26 -23.30 13.03
C ASP A 254 -10.47 -22.06 12.54
N ALA A 255 -9.86 -21.36 13.51
CA ALA A 255 -9.06 -20.17 13.24
C ALA A 255 -7.87 -20.47 12.31
N LYS A 256 -7.25 -21.65 12.43
CA LYS A 256 -6.11 -22.04 11.57
C LYS A 256 -6.51 -22.16 10.11
N HIS A 257 -7.70 -22.70 9.84
CA HIS A 257 -8.25 -22.72 8.50
C HIS A 257 -8.44 -21.29 7.97
N CYS A 258 -9.07 -20.41 8.75
CA CYS A 258 -9.28 -19.01 8.38
C CYS A 258 -7.95 -18.30 8.10
N ASP A 259 -6.94 -18.45 8.96
CA ASP A 259 -5.63 -17.83 8.78
C ASP A 259 -4.94 -18.31 7.50
N ARG A 260 -5.04 -19.60 7.18
CA ARG A 260 -4.51 -20.16 5.93
C ARG A 260 -5.22 -19.60 4.69
N GLN A 261 -6.55 -19.47 4.75
CA GLN A 261 -7.29 -18.88 3.63
C GLN A 261 -6.93 -17.40 3.45
N LYS A 262 -6.84 -16.64 4.55
CA LYS A 262 -6.39 -15.25 4.53
C LYS A 262 -4.99 -15.12 3.94
N SER A 263 -4.06 -16.03 4.25
CA SER A 263 -2.69 -15.97 3.72
C SER A 263 -2.58 -16.20 2.21
N ASN A 264 -3.59 -16.82 1.58
CA ASN A 264 -3.61 -16.97 0.13
C ASN A 264 -3.94 -15.64 -0.57
N LEU A 265 -4.84 -14.83 0.02
CA LEU A 265 -5.19 -13.50 -0.50
C LEU A 265 -4.25 -12.38 -0.01
N ARG A 266 -3.62 -12.58 1.16
CA ARG A 266 -2.70 -11.63 1.79
C ARG A 266 -1.29 -12.22 1.75
N ILE A 267 -0.62 -11.98 0.62
CA ILE A 267 0.70 -12.55 0.35
C ILE A 267 1.76 -11.57 0.85
N ARG A 268 2.67 -12.07 1.68
CA ARG A 268 3.68 -11.26 2.32
C ARG A 268 5.06 -11.48 1.72
N PHE A 269 5.69 -10.40 1.28
CA PHE A 269 7.09 -10.37 0.89
C PHE A 269 8.00 -10.42 2.13
N ARG A 270 9.10 -11.17 2.02
CA ARG A 270 10.14 -11.24 3.05
C ARG A 270 11.52 -11.16 2.40
N PRO A 271 12.47 -10.40 2.98
CA PRO A 271 12.36 -9.57 4.18
C PRO A 271 11.56 -8.28 3.95
N SER A 272 11.09 -7.65 5.04
CA SER A 272 10.37 -6.39 4.96
C SER A 272 11.23 -5.28 4.32
N LEU A 273 10.60 -4.45 3.48
CA LEU A 273 11.26 -3.38 2.73
C LEU A 273 11.13 -2.01 3.42
N PHE A 274 10.22 -1.90 4.38
CA PHE A 274 9.91 -0.67 5.10
C PHE A 274 10.13 -0.86 6.61
N GLN A 275 10.68 0.16 7.26
CA GLN A 275 10.86 0.22 8.70
C GLN A 275 10.31 1.53 9.25
N HIS A 276 9.42 1.44 10.23
CA HIS A 276 8.91 2.61 10.95
C HIS A 276 9.98 3.19 11.88
N VAL A 277 10.21 4.50 11.81
CA VAL A 277 11.23 5.23 12.60
C VAL A 277 10.63 6.33 13.47
N GLY A 278 9.31 6.55 13.39
CA GLY A 278 8.61 7.57 14.18
C GLY A 278 8.60 7.29 15.68
N LEU A 279 9.49 7.92 16.45
CA LEU A 279 9.50 7.75 17.91
C LEU A 279 8.25 8.35 18.57
N HIS A 280 7.77 9.49 18.06
CA HIS A 280 6.61 10.21 18.58
C HIS A 280 5.41 10.05 17.65
N SER A 281 4.35 9.43 18.17
CA SER A 281 3.11 9.26 17.44
C SER A 281 2.37 10.60 17.25
N SER A 282 1.52 10.66 16.22
CA SER A 282 0.52 11.73 16.07
C SER A 282 -0.55 11.69 17.17
N LEU A 283 -0.78 10.53 17.80
CA LEU A 283 -1.57 10.44 19.02
C LEU A 283 -0.74 10.95 20.21
N ALA A 284 -1.18 12.05 20.82
CA ALA A 284 -0.44 12.75 21.87
C ALA A 284 -0.06 11.81 23.03
N GLY A 285 1.22 11.87 23.45
CA GLY A 285 1.75 11.08 24.57
C GLY A 285 2.16 9.64 24.23
N LYS A 286 1.86 9.15 23.02
CA LYS A 286 2.25 7.79 22.60
C LYS A 286 3.66 7.77 22.02
N ILE A 287 4.57 7.06 22.69
CA ILE A 287 5.93 6.76 22.21
C ILE A 287 5.91 5.42 21.47
N GLN A 288 6.44 5.38 20.25
CA GLN A 288 6.47 4.18 19.42
C GLN A 288 7.91 3.73 19.17
N LYS A 289 8.24 2.51 19.61
CA LYS A 289 9.54 1.87 19.41
C LYS A 289 9.42 0.59 18.57
N LEU A 290 8.51 0.59 17.59
CA LEU A 290 8.29 -0.61 16.76
C LEU A 290 9.47 -0.83 15.83
N THR A 291 9.97 -2.06 15.82
CA THR A 291 10.96 -2.53 14.87
C THR A 291 10.36 -3.69 14.09
N ASP A 292 10.45 -3.65 12.77
CA ASP A 292 10.03 -4.78 11.95
C ASP A 292 11.10 -5.87 12.06
N LYS A 293 10.67 -7.05 12.53
CA LYS A 293 11.55 -8.18 12.84
C LYS A 293 12.34 -8.69 11.63
N ASP A 294 11.83 -8.48 10.42
CA ASP A 294 12.45 -8.98 9.20
C ASP A 294 13.21 -7.88 8.43
N PHE A 295 13.12 -6.60 8.82
CA PHE A 295 13.77 -5.52 8.09
C PHE A 295 15.29 -5.66 8.01
N LEU A 296 15.96 -6.03 9.10
CA LEU A 296 17.43 -6.21 9.09
C LEU A 296 17.88 -7.57 8.53
N LYS A 297 16.96 -8.47 8.17
CA LYS A 297 17.34 -9.77 7.64
C LYS A 297 17.85 -9.64 6.20
N PRO A 298 18.89 -10.39 5.84
CA PRO A 298 19.36 -10.44 4.45
C PRO A 298 18.26 -11.02 3.56
N LEU A 299 18.20 -10.53 2.32
CA LEU A 299 17.46 -11.19 1.26
C LEU A 299 18.12 -12.56 1.03
N LEU A 300 17.42 -13.64 1.37
CA LEU A 300 17.88 -15.00 1.12
C LEU A 300 17.87 -15.33 -0.37
N HIS A 301 16.97 -14.69 -1.12
CA HIS A 301 16.86 -14.78 -2.57
C HIS A 301 17.32 -13.47 -3.21
N LYS A 302 18.20 -13.56 -4.21
CA LYS A 302 18.56 -12.44 -5.09
C LYS A 302 17.95 -12.71 -6.46
N ILE A 303 17.18 -11.76 -6.97
CA ILE A 303 16.64 -11.84 -8.34
C ILE A 303 17.82 -11.85 -9.30
N HIS A 304 17.83 -12.83 -10.20
CA HIS A 304 18.85 -13.01 -11.21
C HIS A 304 18.23 -13.68 -12.44
N VAL A 305 18.87 -13.50 -13.59
CA VAL A 305 18.49 -14.18 -14.83
C VAL A 305 19.69 -15.03 -15.25
N ASN A 306 19.51 -16.34 -15.20
CA ASN A 306 20.52 -17.27 -15.68
C ASN A 306 20.29 -17.60 -17.16
N PRO A 307 21.35 -17.95 -17.91
CA PRO A 307 21.18 -18.54 -19.24
C PRO A 307 20.37 -19.85 -19.15
N PRO A 308 19.73 -20.30 -20.24
CA PRO A 308 18.98 -21.57 -20.23
C PRO A 308 19.88 -22.76 -19.87
N ALA A 309 19.44 -23.58 -18.91
CA ALA A 309 20.08 -24.84 -18.57
C ALA A 309 19.05 -25.84 -18.00
N GLU A 310 19.36 -27.12 -18.17
CA GLU A 310 18.72 -28.21 -17.44
C GLU A 310 19.42 -28.34 -16.09
N VAL A 311 18.66 -28.16 -15.00
CA VAL A 311 19.20 -28.27 -13.64
C VAL A 311 18.65 -29.52 -12.96
N SER A 312 19.50 -30.20 -12.19
CA SER A 312 19.08 -31.37 -11.42
C SER A 312 19.93 -31.54 -10.17
N THR A 313 19.39 -32.24 -9.18
CA THR A 313 20.07 -32.49 -7.92
C THR A 313 19.64 -33.82 -7.31
N SER A 314 20.54 -34.47 -6.59
CA SER A 314 20.19 -35.62 -5.73
C SER A 314 19.66 -35.20 -4.36
N LEU A 315 19.82 -33.93 -3.97
CA LEU A 315 19.44 -33.46 -2.65
C LEU A 315 17.91 -33.45 -2.51
N LYS A 316 17.41 -33.97 -1.38
CA LYS A 316 15.97 -33.99 -1.10
C LYS A 316 15.46 -32.59 -0.79
N VAL A 317 14.63 -32.06 -1.68
CA VAL A 317 13.98 -30.75 -1.57
C VAL A 317 13.14 -30.65 -0.29
N TYR A 318 13.24 -29.50 0.38
CA TYR A 318 12.50 -29.16 1.57
C TYR A 318 11.44 -28.09 1.25
N GLN A 319 10.21 -28.29 1.72
CA GLN A 319 9.09 -27.34 1.60
C GLN A 319 8.79 -26.83 0.16
N GLY A 320 9.22 -27.53 -0.88
CA GLY A 320 8.95 -27.16 -2.28
C GLY A 320 9.85 -26.08 -2.88
N HIS A 321 10.95 -25.74 -2.18
CA HIS A 321 12.00 -24.81 -2.60
C HIS A 321 13.03 -25.52 -3.50
N THR A 322 12.65 -25.75 -4.76
CA THR A 322 13.37 -26.58 -5.74
C THR A 322 14.56 -25.87 -6.40
N LEU A 323 15.50 -26.64 -6.96
CA LEU A 323 16.66 -26.10 -7.65
C LEU A 323 16.27 -25.35 -8.94
N GLU A 324 15.25 -25.85 -9.64
CA GLU A 324 14.72 -25.27 -10.88
C GLU A 324 14.23 -23.84 -10.64
N LYS A 325 13.34 -23.65 -9.66
CA LYS A 325 12.86 -22.32 -9.22
C LYS A 325 14.00 -21.40 -8.82
N THR A 326 15.05 -21.93 -8.21
CA THR A 326 16.23 -21.13 -7.85
C THR A 326 16.97 -20.66 -9.08
N TYR A 327 17.15 -21.56 -10.04
CA TYR A 327 17.89 -21.28 -11.26
C TYR A 327 17.18 -20.26 -12.16
N VAL A 328 15.86 -20.29 -12.22
CA VAL A 328 15.07 -19.29 -12.98
C VAL A 328 14.83 -18.00 -12.20
N GLY A 329 15.34 -17.88 -10.96
CA GLY A 329 15.19 -16.68 -10.13
C GLY A 329 13.79 -16.47 -9.55
N GLU A 330 12.99 -17.54 -9.45
CA GLU A 330 11.66 -17.53 -8.83
C GLU A 330 11.71 -17.71 -7.31
N ASP A 331 12.66 -18.50 -6.81
CA ASP A 331 12.73 -18.88 -5.39
C ASP A 331 14.20 -19.13 -4.95
N PHE A 332 14.43 -19.62 -3.74
CA PHE A 332 15.72 -20.15 -3.28
C PHE A 332 15.70 -21.67 -3.21
N PHE A 333 16.89 -22.29 -3.15
CA PHE A 333 17.01 -23.74 -3.05
C PHE A 333 17.11 -24.11 -1.58
N TRP A 334 16.19 -24.92 -1.08
CA TRP A 334 16.25 -25.47 0.27
C TRP A 334 16.14 -26.97 0.22
N ALA A 335 17.20 -27.64 0.66
CA ALA A 335 17.24 -29.09 0.77
C ALA A 335 17.72 -29.53 2.15
N VAL A 336 17.56 -30.82 2.41
CA VAL A 336 18.15 -31.47 3.60
C VAL A 336 19.68 -31.41 3.55
N THR A 337 20.32 -31.63 4.70
CA THR A 337 21.78 -31.66 4.82
C THR A 337 22.41 -32.61 3.78
N PRO A 338 23.35 -32.15 2.94
CA PRO A 338 23.98 -32.98 1.92
C PRO A 338 24.80 -34.11 2.54
N VAL A 339 24.84 -35.27 1.90
CA VAL A 339 25.72 -36.39 2.23
C VAL A 339 26.77 -36.63 1.14
N ALA A 340 27.80 -37.40 1.44
CA ALA A 340 28.83 -37.73 0.46
C ALA A 340 28.22 -38.43 -0.77
N GLY A 341 28.50 -37.87 -1.95
CA GLY A 341 27.93 -38.34 -3.23
C GLY A 341 26.75 -37.50 -3.74
N ASP A 342 26.23 -36.56 -2.94
CA ASP A 342 25.20 -35.65 -3.42
C ASP A 342 25.73 -34.66 -4.45
N TYR A 343 24.87 -34.26 -5.39
CA TYR A 343 25.22 -33.35 -6.47
C TYR A 343 24.16 -32.27 -6.73
N ILE A 344 24.65 -31.16 -7.28
CA ILE A 344 23.88 -30.15 -8.00
C ILE A 344 24.50 -30.06 -9.38
N LEU A 345 23.71 -30.27 -10.43
CA LEU A 345 24.16 -30.32 -11.81
C LEU A 345 23.46 -29.23 -12.61
N PHE A 346 24.25 -28.41 -13.31
CA PHE A 346 23.77 -27.43 -14.29
C PHE A 346 24.29 -27.87 -15.65
N LYS A 347 23.38 -28.17 -16.59
CA LYS A 347 23.70 -28.62 -17.93
C LYS A 347 23.23 -27.58 -18.94
N PHE A 348 24.19 -26.87 -19.52
CA PHE A 348 23.96 -25.83 -20.51
C PHE A 348 24.00 -26.42 -21.92
N ASP A 349 23.05 -26.04 -22.77
CA ASP A 349 23.01 -26.49 -24.17
C ASP A 349 24.08 -25.82 -25.05
N LYS A 350 24.57 -24.66 -24.62
CA LYS A 350 25.64 -23.90 -25.28
C LYS A 350 26.76 -23.63 -24.29
N PRO A 351 28.01 -23.48 -24.74
CA PRO A 351 29.09 -23.00 -23.88
C PRO A 351 28.73 -21.65 -23.25
N VAL A 352 28.87 -21.55 -21.93
CA VAL A 352 28.59 -20.34 -21.15
C VAL A 352 29.86 -19.96 -20.37
N ASN A 353 30.19 -18.66 -20.35
CA ASN A 353 31.23 -18.15 -19.48
C ASN A 353 30.71 -18.05 -18.05
N VAL A 354 31.34 -18.76 -17.13
CA VAL A 354 31.02 -18.72 -15.70
C VAL A 354 32.10 -17.92 -15.00
N GLU A 355 31.71 -16.81 -14.38
CA GLU A 355 32.57 -16.01 -13.51
C GLU A 355 32.17 -16.23 -12.05
N ARG A 356 33.15 -16.12 -11.15
CA ARG A 356 33.00 -16.46 -9.73
C ARG A 356 32.58 -15.26 -8.89
#